data_AF-A0A5S3T0E9-F1
#
_entry.id   AF-A0A5S3T0E9-F1
#
_cell.length_a   1.000
_cell.length_b   1.000
_cell.length_c   1.000
_cell.angle_alpha   90.00
_cell.angle_beta   90.00
_cell.angle_gamma   90.00
#
_symmetry.space_group_name_H-M   'P 1'
#
loop_
_entity.id
_entity.type
_entity.pdbx_description
1 polymer ?
#
loop_
_entity_poly.entity_id
_entity_poly.type
_entity_poly.pdbx_seq_one_letter_code
_entity_poly.pdbx_strand_id
1 'polypeptide(L)'
;INELICHFKLDFAEVEQRFDLRFNDYFSESLEALKPMANDGLLTLTGKGIQIEPRGKMLIRNICMQFDGYFKQQKQQQQNLYSKVI
;
A
#
# COMPACT_ATOMS: atom_id res chain seq x y z
N ILE A 1 -7.25 -0.09 -1.62
CA ILE A 1 -7.21 -1.39 -0.92
C ILE A 1 -8.11 -2.43 -1.55
N ASN A 2 -9.34 -2.09 -1.98
CA ASN A 2 -10.20 -3.03 -2.71
C ASN A 2 -9.54 -3.67 -3.95
N GLU A 3 -8.67 -2.95 -4.68
CA GLU A 3 -7.92 -3.52 -5.82
C GLU A 3 -6.95 -4.62 -5.43
N LEU A 4 -6.27 -4.52 -4.28
CA LEU A 4 -5.39 -5.58 -3.78
C LEU A 4 -6.21 -6.83 -3.41
N ILE A 5 -7.39 -6.64 -2.82
CA ILE A 5 -8.31 -7.71 -2.43
C ILE A 5 -8.96 -8.38 -3.65
N CYS A 6 -9.34 -7.59 -4.68
CA CYS A 6 -10.06 -8.09 -5.85
C CYS A 6 -9.13 -8.61 -6.96
N HIS A 7 -8.00 -7.95 -7.19
CA HIS A 7 -7.12 -8.23 -8.33
C HIS A 7 -5.81 -8.90 -7.93
N PHE A 8 -5.53 -9.06 -6.64
CA PHE A 8 -4.28 -9.63 -6.14
C PHE A 8 -3.03 -8.94 -6.70
N LYS A 9 -3.17 -7.69 -7.16
CA LYS A 9 -2.11 -6.87 -7.73
C LYS A 9 -2.32 -5.41 -7.36
N LEU A 10 -1.23 -4.67 -7.32
CA LEU A 10 -1.20 -3.23 -7.15
C LEU A 10 -0.18 -2.66 -8.12
N ASP A 11 -0.62 -1.74 -8.98
CA ASP A 11 0.28 -0.96 -9.83
C ASP A 11 0.64 0.34 -9.12
N PHE A 12 1.93 0.63 -8.98
CA PHE A 12 2.36 1.84 -8.31
C PHE A 12 1.93 3.08 -9.09
N ALA A 13 2.01 3.06 -10.43
CA ALA A 13 1.65 4.20 -11.26
C ALA A 13 0.16 4.58 -11.09
N GLU A 14 -0.72 3.59 -10.96
CA GLU A 14 -2.15 3.83 -10.73
C GLU A 14 -2.40 4.49 -9.37
N VAL A 15 -1.66 4.08 -8.34
CA VAL A 15 -1.75 4.69 -6.99
C VAL A 15 -1.14 6.09 -7.00
N GLU A 16 0.04 6.27 -7.58
CA GLU A 16 0.70 7.58 -7.69
C GLU A 16 -0.21 8.59 -8.40
N GLN A 17 -0.84 8.18 -9.51
CA GLN A 17 -1.74 9.05 -10.28
C GLN A 17 -3.04 9.36 -9.52
N ARG A 18 -3.57 8.40 -8.76
CA ARG A 18 -4.84 8.57 -8.03
C ARG A 18 -4.71 9.42 -6.77
N PHE A 19 -3.54 9.39 -6.13
CA PHE A 19 -3.31 10.05 -4.85
C PHE A 19 -2.28 11.18 -4.91
N ASP A 20 -1.75 11.48 -6.11
CA ASP A 20 -0.76 12.53 -6.38
C ASP A 20 0.44 12.46 -5.40
N LEU A 21 1.00 11.26 -5.27
CA LEU A 21 2.12 10.97 -4.35
C LEU A 21 3.17 10.08 -5.01
N ARG A 22 4.38 10.05 -4.43
CA ARG A 22 5.43 9.08 -4.79
C ARG A 22 5.28 7.82 -3.96
N PHE A 23 4.97 6.70 -4.60
CA PHE A 23 4.64 5.44 -3.91
C PHE A 23 5.84 4.92 -3.12
N ASN A 24 7.01 4.88 -3.73
CA ASN A 24 8.23 4.35 -3.10
C ASN A 24 8.65 5.16 -1.87
N ASP A 25 8.50 6.48 -1.91
CA ASP A 25 8.85 7.35 -0.78
C ASP A 25 7.83 7.18 0.34
N TYR A 26 6.54 7.22 -0.01
CA TYR A 26 5.44 7.18 0.94
C TYR A 26 5.26 5.82 1.62
N PHE A 27 5.50 4.72 0.90
CA PHE A 27 5.36 3.36 1.40
C PHE A 27 6.71 2.68 1.64
N SER A 28 7.80 3.42 1.75
CA SER A 28 9.15 2.87 1.97
C SER A 28 9.21 1.87 3.13
N GLU A 29 8.66 2.21 4.30
CA GLU A 29 8.60 1.27 5.44
C GLU A 29 7.71 0.05 5.15
N SER A 30 6.57 0.24 4.49
CA SER A 30 5.69 -0.87 4.10
C SER A 30 6.40 -1.80 3.11
N LEU A 31 7.16 -1.26 2.16
CA LEU A 31 7.95 -2.01 1.19
C LEU A 31 9.04 -2.83 1.89
N GLU A 32 9.73 -2.26 2.87
CA GLU A 32 10.69 -2.99 3.72
C GLU A 32 10.01 -4.14 4.47
N ALA A 33 8.85 -3.90 5.08
CA ALA A 33 8.09 -4.93 5.79
C ALA A 33 7.59 -6.07 4.87
N LEU A 34 7.45 -5.83 3.58
CA LEU A 34 7.02 -6.82 2.59
C LEU A 34 8.16 -7.65 2.00
N LYS A 35 9.42 -7.22 2.11
CA LYS A 35 10.57 -8.01 1.67
C LYS A 35 10.63 -9.42 2.24
N PRO A 36 10.44 -9.67 3.56
CA PRO A 36 10.42 -11.03 4.08
C PRO A 36 9.28 -11.86 3.50
N MET A 37 8.09 -11.27 3.32
CA MET A 37 6.96 -11.95 2.67
C MET A 37 7.22 -12.27 1.19
N ALA A 38 7.99 -11.42 0.51
CA ALA A 38 8.42 -11.66 -0.86
C ALA A 38 9.43 -12.81 -0.93
N ASN A 39 10.39 -12.84 0.00
CA ASN A 39 11.37 -13.94 0.12
C ASN A 39 10.68 -15.27 0.45
N ASP A 40 9.60 -15.25 1.22
CA ASP A 40 8.79 -16.43 1.53
C ASP A 40 7.88 -16.89 0.37
N GLY A 41 7.88 -16.16 -0.75
CA GLY A 41 7.07 -16.47 -1.93
C GLY A 41 5.57 -16.24 -1.72
N LEU A 42 5.21 -15.33 -0.81
CA LEU A 42 3.83 -14.94 -0.56
C LEU A 42 3.37 -13.84 -1.52
N LEU A 43 4.31 -13.03 -2.00
CA LEU A 43 4.08 -11.97 -2.97
C LEU A 43 5.33 -11.75 -3.82
N THR A 44 5.15 -11.14 -4.97
CA THR A 44 6.22 -10.65 -5.83
C THR A 44 6.22 -9.13 -5.75
N LEU A 45 7.32 -8.57 -5.26
CA LEU A 45 7.56 -7.13 -5.26
C LEU A 45 8.42 -6.77 -6.47
N THR A 46 7.92 -5.85 -7.31
CA THR A 46 8.65 -5.32 -8.46
C THR A 46 8.78 -3.81 -8.34
N GLY A 47 9.68 -3.19 -9.12
CA GLY A 47 9.80 -1.73 -9.15
C GLY A 47 8.58 -0.99 -9.73
N LYS A 48 7.59 -1.73 -10.26
CA LYS A 48 6.38 -1.16 -10.87
C LYS A 48 5.11 -1.48 -10.06
N GLY A 49 5.17 -2.42 -9.13
CA GLY A 49 3.97 -2.94 -8.49
C GLY A 49 4.21 -4.16 -7.61
N ILE A 50 3.12 -4.60 -6.98
CA ILE A 50 3.07 -5.79 -6.13
C ILE A 50 2.08 -6.77 -6.73
N GLN A 51 2.43 -8.06 -6.70
CA GLN A 51 1.53 -9.16 -7.04
C GLN A 51 1.48 -10.15 -5.88
N ILE A 52 0.28 -10.56 -5.46
CA ILE A 52 0.11 -11.58 -4.42
C ILE A 52 0.17 -12.95 -5.07
N GLU A 53 1.07 -13.80 -4.58
CA GLU A 53 1.18 -15.17 -5.05
C GLU A 53 0.08 -16.05 -4.44
N PRO A 54 -0.26 -17.20 -5.05
CA PRO A 54 -1.30 -18.09 -4.54
C PRO A 54 -1.14 -18.45 -3.06
N ARG A 55 0.11 -18.58 -2.57
CA ARG A 55 0.43 -18.84 -1.16
C ARG A 55 0.12 -17.66 -0.23
N GLY A 56 0.25 -16.42 -0.71
CA GLY A 56 -0.03 -15.21 0.06
C GLY A 56 -1.50 -14.84 0.14
N LYS A 57 -2.38 -15.48 -0.65
CA LYS A 57 -3.83 -15.17 -0.67
C LYS A 57 -4.49 -15.28 0.70
N MET A 58 -4.07 -16.26 1.52
CA MET A 58 -4.61 -16.41 2.89
C MET A 58 -4.16 -15.28 3.83
N LEU A 59 -3.03 -14.65 3.54
CA LEU A 59 -2.44 -13.57 4.33
C LEU A 59 -2.72 -12.18 3.73
N ILE A 60 -3.62 -12.09 2.76
CA ILE A 60 -3.86 -10.84 2.03
C ILE A 60 -4.31 -9.70 2.94
N ARG A 61 -5.05 -9.99 4.01
CA ARG A 61 -5.42 -9.00 5.03
C ARG A 61 -4.19 -8.45 5.75
N ASN A 62 -3.20 -9.28 6.09
CA ASN A 62 -1.95 -8.83 6.71
C ASN A 62 -1.13 -7.96 5.77
N ILE A 63 -1.09 -8.32 4.48
CA ILE A 63 -0.39 -7.55 3.45
C ILE A 63 -1.07 -6.19 3.24
N CYS A 64 -2.41 -6.16 3.16
CA CYS A 64 -3.17 -4.91 2.98
C CYS A 64 -3.05 -3.97 4.20
N MET A 65 -2.96 -4.52 5.41
CA MET A 65 -2.80 -3.71 6.63
C MET A 65 -1.49 -2.90 6.65
N GLN A 66 -0.43 -3.38 5.99
CA GLN A 66 0.82 -2.62 5.86
C GLN A 66 0.64 -1.32 5.06
N PHE A 67 -0.40 -1.25 4.21
CA PHE A 67 -0.73 -0.06 3.43
C PHE A 67 -1.85 0.79 4.06
N ASP A 68 -2.74 0.17 4.84
CA ASP A 68 -3.95 0.79 5.39
C ASP A 68 -3.64 1.84 6.49
N GLY A 69 -2.59 1.60 7.29
CA GLY A 69 -2.14 2.54 8.33
C GLY A 69 -1.76 3.92 7.79
N TYR A 70 -1.15 3.93 6.61
CA TYR A 70 -0.67 5.13 5.93
C TYR A 70 -1.80 5.99 5.33
N PHE A 71 -2.92 5.38 4.90
CA PHE A 71 -4.10 6.12 4.43
C PHE A 71 -4.84 6.82 5.59
N LYS A 72 -4.82 6.25 6.80
CA LYS A 72 -5.46 6.85 7.97
C LYS A 72 -4.72 8.08 8.48
N GLN A 73 -3.39 8.05 8.47
CA GLN A 73 -2.57 9.22 8.85
C GLN A 73 -2.84 10.43 7.96
N GLN A 74 -3.02 10.24 6.64
CA GLN A 74 -3.31 11.34 5.73
C GLN A 74 -4.71 11.93 5.93
N LYS A 75 -5.74 11.10 6.18
CA LYS A 75 -7.07 11.61 6.57
C LYS A 75 -7.01 12.47 7.82
N GLN A 76 -6.17 12.10 8.78
CA GLN A 76 -6.05 12.83 10.04
C GLN A 76 -5.20 14.11 9.90
N GLN A 77 -4.16 14.11 9.06
CA GLN A 77 -3.44 15.35 8.70
C GLN A 77 -4.31 16.29 7.88
N GLN A 78 -4.99 15.81 6.85
CA GLN A 78 -5.81 16.65 5.98
C GLN A 78 -7.05 17.22 6.70
N GLN A 79 -7.64 16.50 7.67
CA GLN A 79 -8.68 17.06 8.54
C GLN A 79 -8.17 18.15 9.49
N ASN A 80 -6.92 18.08 9.95
CA ASN A 80 -6.33 19.13 10.80
C ASN A 80 -5.93 20.41 10.03
N LEU A 81 -5.95 20.41 8.69
CA LEU A 81 -5.69 21.61 7.87
C LEU A 81 -6.96 22.43 7.56
N TYR A 82 -8.16 21.94 7.87
CA TYR A 82 -9.43 22.66 7.66
C TYR A 82 -10.01 23.30 8.95
N SER A 83 -9.23 23.45 10.03
CA SER A 83 -9.70 24.09 11.28
C SER A 83 -9.02 25.43 11.62
N LYS A 84 -8.60 26.20 10.63
CA LYS A 84 -8.41 27.65 10.80
C LYS A 84 -8.92 28.41 9.56
N VAL A 85 -10.21 28.69 9.53
CA VAL A 85 -10.72 29.90 8.90
C VAL A 85 -11.31 30.74 10.02
N ILE A 86 -10.61 31.84 10.31
CA ILE A 86 -11.07 32.96 11.13
C ILE A 86 -12.23 33.64 10.40
#